data_AF-A0A2M6WX28-F1
#
_entry.id   AF-A0A2M6WX28-F1
#
_cell.length_a   1.000
_cell.length_b   1.000
_cell.length_c   1.000
_cell.angle_alpha   90.00
_cell.angle_beta   90.00
_cell.angle_gamma   90.00
#
_symmetry.space_group_name_H-M   'P 1'
#
loop_
_entity.id
_entity.type
_entity.pdbx_description
1 polymer ?
#
loop_
_entity_poly.entity_id
_entity_poly.type
_entity_poly.pdbx_seq_one_letter_code
_entity_poly.pdbx_strand_id
1 'polypeptide(L)'
;MKKLFQPKNVLISLVAVCAVFSFINFALKTKAASIDAGPLNISYAGTGPIFNETNFAPGDSVTKMLTVTNNGTVAHSFAIAASNVSGSLADYIRIEPEVDGATVWSSTLTELANLPSGSKTVIGSIVPGESKDVKLVAILDKNMTNNQGATVSFDFVTGDEEAEPTPTPPLSGVGPGGVGTTSLGTVFASAFLARTVPRAIVSALPSESVESSPTGALGNEGQVKGTEEGSTKNRSARSWWVLIILPTISLAAGVAFAASLNRNVLVPSVAGASAVVIDRAIYGNFYWPIWVAVGIELIIFIYILYRYFKDLEEDPKAKS
;
A
#
# COMPACT_ATOMS: atom_id res chain seq x y z
N MET A 1 28.81 -1.58 52.71
CA MET A 1 28.64 -2.47 51.54
C MET A 1 27.53 -3.51 51.68
N LYS A 2 27.16 -4.02 52.87
CA LYS A 2 26.06 -5.01 53.05
C LYS A 2 24.66 -4.61 52.55
N LYS A 3 24.39 -3.33 52.29
CA LYS A 3 23.08 -2.85 51.80
C LYS A 3 22.85 -3.10 50.30
N LEU A 4 23.91 -3.29 49.50
CA LEU A 4 23.77 -3.53 48.06
C LEU A 4 23.36 -4.98 47.73
N PHE A 5 23.77 -5.95 48.56
CA PHE A 5 23.40 -7.37 48.43
C PHE A 5 22.12 -7.75 49.16
N GLN A 6 21.25 -6.77 49.46
CA GLN A 6 19.91 -7.11 49.91
C GLN A 6 19.23 -7.90 48.78
N PRO A 7 18.66 -9.09 49.05
CA PRO A 7 18.07 -9.94 48.02
C PRO A 7 17.00 -9.21 47.19
N LYS A 8 16.37 -8.17 47.78
CA LYS A 8 15.47 -7.26 47.06
C LYS A 8 16.13 -6.52 45.89
N ASN A 9 17.37 -6.05 46.03
CA ASN A 9 18.04 -5.27 44.99
C ASN A 9 18.49 -6.15 43.81
N VAL A 10 18.90 -7.39 44.10
CA VAL A 10 19.25 -8.39 43.08
C VAL A 10 18.03 -8.78 42.27
N LEU A 11 16.88 -8.98 42.92
CA LEU A 11 15.62 -9.31 42.26
C LEU A 11 15.17 -8.17 41.31
N ILE A 12 15.26 -6.91 41.75
CA ILE A 12 14.90 -5.75 40.93
C ILE A 12 15.79 -5.66 39.68
N SER A 13 17.09 -5.87 39.83
CA SER A 13 18.03 -5.82 38.69
C SER A 13 17.76 -6.93 37.66
N LEU A 14 17.47 -8.15 38.12
CA LEU A 14 17.14 -9.27 37.24
C LEU A 14 15.85 -9.00 36.45
N VAL A 15 14.81 -8.48 37.10
CA VAL A 15 13.54 -8.14 36.45
C VAL A 15 13.74 -7.04 35.40
N ALA A 16 14.57 -6.04 35.68
CA ALA A 16 14.89 -4.98 34.72
C ALA A 16 15.61 -5.52 33.47
N VAL A 17 16.58 -6.41 33.64
CA VAL A 17 17.30 -7.06 32.52
C VAL A 17 16.34 -7.89 31.67
N CYS A 18 15.48 -8.70 32.31
CA CYS A 18 14.47 -9.49 31.59
C CYS A 18 13.49 -8.60 30.81
N ALA A 19 13.02 -7.50 31.40
CA ALA A 19 12.11 -6.57 30.74
C ALA A 19 12.74 -5.93 29.49
N VAL A 20 14.01 -5.49 29.58
CA VAL A 20 14.74 -4.94 28.43
C VAL A 20 14.92 -5.99 27.35
N PHE A 21 15.29 -7.23 27.72
CA PHE A 21 15.49 -8.31 26.76
C PHE A 21 14.20 -8.71 26.05
N SER A 22 13.08 -8.76 26.78
CA SER A 22 11.74 -8.99 26.20
C SER A 22 11.32 -7.86 25.27
N PHE A 23 11.61 -6.61 25.63
CA PHE A 23 11.27 -5.44 24.82
C PHE A 23 12.07 -5.40 23.51
N ILE A 24 13.38 -5.70 23.54
CA ILE A 24 14.20 -5.80 22.33
C ILE A 24 13.67 -6.89 21.39
N ASN A 25 13.32 -8.07 21.93
CA ASN A 25 12.74 -9.15 21.13
C ASN A 25 11.38 -8.78 20.53
N PHE A 26 10.55 -8.03 21.26
CA PHE A 26 9.29 -7.50 20.75
C PHE A 26 9.52 -6.49 19.62
N ALA A 27 10.40 -5.50 19.83
CA ALA A 27 10.72 -4.47 18.85
C ALA A 27 11.32 -5.05 17.54
N LEU A 28 12.12 -6.12 17.65
CA LEU A 28 12.67 -6.83 16.48
C LEU A 28 11.61 -7.63 15.71
N LYS A 29 10.57 -8.14 16.40
CA LYS A 29 9.45 -8.87 15.78
C LYS A 29 8.39 -7.94 15.19
N THR A 30 8.25 -6.72 15.72
CA THR A 30 7.40 -5.69 15.14
C THR A 30 8.12 -4.98 14.00
N LYS A 31 8.47 -5.71 12.93
CA LYS A 31 8.68 -5.05 11.64
C LYS A 31 7.30 -4.69 11.12
N ALA A 32 7.02 -3.40 10.97
CA ALA A 32 5.87 -2.98 10.20
C ALA A 32 6.01 -3.62 8.81
N ALA A 33 5.10 -4.51 8.45
CA ALA A 33 5.01 -4.98 7.08
C ALA A 33 4.79 -3.72 6.24
N SER A 34 5.76 -3.37 5.39
CA SER A 34 5.52 -2.34 4.40
C SER A 34 4.44 -2.89 3.49
N ILE A 35 3.25 -2.32 3.62
CA ILE A 35 2.16 -2.57 2.70
C ILE A 35 2.62 -1.92 1.39
N ASP A 36 3.10 -2.75 0.46
CA ASP A 36 3.48 -2.33 -0.87
C ASP A 36 2.27 -2.55 -1.77
N ALA A 37 1.75 -1.46 -2.32
CA ALA A 37 0.68 -1.55 -3.27
C ALA A 37 1.12 -2.39 -4.47
N GLY A 38 2.39 -2.37 -4.86
CA GLY A 38 2.92 -3.10 -6.02
C GLY A 38 2.30 -2.64 -7.35
N PRO A 39 2.96 -2.89 -8.50
CA PRO A 39 2.46 -2.43 -9.78
C PRO A 39 1.33 -3.33 -10.32
N LEU A 40 0.36 -2.72 -11.00
CA LEU A 40 -0.54 -3.45 -11.90
C LEU A 40 0.21 -3.88 -13.17
N ASN A 41 0.06 -5.14 -13.57
CA ASN A 41 0.55 -5.64 -14.84
C ASN A 41 -0.62 -5.74 -15.82
N ILE A 42 -0.51 -5.12 -16.99
CA ILE A 42 -1.57 -5.07 -17.99
C ILE A 42 -1.01 -5.61 -19.29
N SER A 43 -1.60 -6.69 -19.78
CA SER A 43 -1.18 -7.36 -21.01
C SER A 43 -2.36 -7.47 -22.00
N TYR A 44 -2.02 -7.52 -23.27
CA TYR A 44 -2.96 -7.80 -24.36
C TYR A 44 -2.27 -8.55 -25.49
N ALA A 45 -3.07 -9.23 -26.31
CA ALA A 45 -2.56 -9.94 -27.46
C ALA A 45 -2.25 -8.97 -28.61
N GLY A 46 -0.98 -8.89 -29.03
CA GLY A 46 -0.55 -8.11 -30.19
C GLY A 46 0.68 -7.25 -29.92
N THR A 47 1.08 -6.49 -30.94
CA THR A 47 2.14 -5.48 -30.87
C THR A 47 1.62 -4.16 -31.43
N GLY A 48 2.02 -3.03 -30.82
CA GLY A 48 1.54 -1.69 -31.21
C GLY A 48 0.28 -1.25 -30.46
N PRO A 49 -0.39 -0.17 -30.92
CA PRO A 49 -1.58 0.38 -30.26
C PRO A 49 -2.68 -0.68 -30.09
N ILE A 50 -3.41 -0.61 -28.96
CA ILE A 50 -4.49 -1.56 -28.66
C ILE A 50 -5.55 -1.55 -29.77
N PHE A 51 -5.83 -0.38 -30.36
CA PHE A 51 -6.72 -0.21 -31.50
C PHE A 51 -5.98 0.41 -32.68
N ASN A 52 -5.97 -0.29 -33.82
CA ASN A 52 -5.43 0.18 -35.08
C ASN A 52 -6.25 -0.41 -36.23
N GLU A 53 -7.46 0.13 -36.41
CA GLU A 53 -8.44 -0.41 -37.33
C GLU A 53 -8.53 0.47 -38.58
N THR A 54 -8.72 -0.17 -39.73
CA THR A 54 -8.90 0.51 -41.03
C THR A 54 -10.21 0.04 -41.65
N ASN A 55 -10.82 0.90 -42.48
CA ASN A 55 -12.08 0.60 -43.16
C ASN A 55 -13.25 0.29 -42.21
N PHE A 56 -13.31 0.98 -41.08
CA PHE A 56 -14.37 0.85 -40.11
C PHE A 56 -15.70 1.39 -40.69
N ALA A 57 -16.70 0.53 -40.87
CA ALA A 57 -18.00 0.92 -41.41
C ALA A 57 -18.95 1.39 -40.29
N PRO A 58 -19.91 2.30 -40.59
CA PRO A 58 -20.88 2.76 -39.60
C PRO A 58 -21.65 1.59 -38.97
N GLY A 59 -21.62 1.50 -37.64
CA GLY A 59 -22.23 0.40 -36.88
C GLY A 59 -21.30 -0.78 -36.60
N ASP A 60 -20.09 -0.79 -37.18
CA ASP A 60 -19.09 -1.81 -36.84
C ASP A 60 -18.64 -1.67 -35.38
N SER A 61 -18.27 -2.82 -34.81
CA SER A 61 -17.67 -2.89 -33.49
C SER A 61 -16.42 -3.76 -33.50
N VAL A 62 -15.37 -3.30 -32.84
CA VAL A 62 -14.13 -4.07 -32.61
C VAL A 62 -13.98 -4.28 -31.13
N THR A 63 -13.66 -5.52 -30.76
CA THR A 63 -13.43 -5.93 -29.40
C THR A 63 -11.96 -6.28 -29.21
N LYS A 64 -11.34 -5.75 -28.16
CA LYS A 64 -10.00 -6.13 -27.71
C LYS A 64 -10.07 -6.61 -26.26
N MET A 65 -9.30 -7.65 -25.93
CA MET A 65 -9.21 -8.20 -24.59
C MET A 65 -7.91 -7.71 -23.92
N LEU A 66 -8.04 -7.23 -22.69
CA LEU A 66 -6.92 -6.90 -21.81
C LEU A 66 -6.97 -7.82 -20.59
N THR A 67 -5.84 -8.30 -20.13
CA THR A 67 -5.73 -8.99 -18.84
C THR A 67 -5.00 -8.07 -17.87
N VAL A 68 -5.67 -7.69 -16.78
CA VAL A 68 -5.13 -6.85 -15.71
C VAL A 68 -4.80 -7.77 -14.53
N THR A 69 -3.55 -7.74 -14.04
CA THR A 69 -3.11 -8.57 -12.91
C THR A 69 -2.53 -7.70 -11.81
N ASN A 70 -3.00 -7.91 -10.58
CA ASN A 70 -2.49 -7.23 -9.40
C ASN A 70 -1.40 -8.07 -8.73
N ASN A 71 -0.14 -7.74 -8.99
CA ASN A 71 1.02 -8.39 -8.37
C ASN A 71 1.37 -7.83 -6.98
N GLY A 72 0.56 -6.89 -6.49
CA GLY A 72 0.72 -6.18 -5.24
C GLY A 72 0.25 -6.92 -4.01
N THR A 73 0.32 -6.24 -2.86
CA THR A 73 -0.23 -6.73 -1.58
C THR A 73 -1.49 -5.98 -1.13
N VAL A 74 -1.94 -4.98 -1.91
CA VAL A 74 -3.16 -4.19 -1.65
C VAL A 74 -4.09 -4.26 -2.85
N ALA A 75 -5.38 -4.14 -2.61
CA ALA A 75 -6.36 -3.98 -3.70
C ALA A 75 -6.12 -2.66 -4.45
N HIS A 76 -6.32 -2.69 -5.76
CA HIS A 76 -6.11 -1.54 -6.63
C HIS A 76 -7.37 -1.23 -7.43
N SER A 77 -7.57 0.06 -7.73
CA SER A 77 -8.49 0.47 -8.77
C SER A 77 -7.70 0.70 -10.06
N PHE A 78 -8.24 0.21 -11.18
CA PHE A 78 -7.63 0.46 -12.48
C PHE A 78 -8.54 1.35 -13.32
N ALA A 79 -7.92 2.33 -13.95
CA ALA A 79 -8.57 3.34 -14.75
C ALA A 79 -7.90 3.46 -16.12
N ILE A 80 -8.66 3.88 -17.12
CA ILE A 80 -8.15 4.14 -18.48
C ILE A 80 -8.33 5.60 -18.86
N ALA A 81 -7.37 6.09 -19.63
CA ALA A 81 -7.48 7.33 -20.39
C ALA A 81 -7.04 7.07 -21.83
N ALA A 82 -7.70 7.71 -22.79
CA ALA A 82 -7.30 7.65 -24.18
C ALA A 82 -6.12 8.61 -24.42
N SER A 83 -5.10 8.14 -25.12
CA SER A 83 -3.92 8.90 -25.50
C SER A 83 -3.60 8.69 -26.97
N ASN A 84 -2.82 9.61 -27.56
CA ASN A 84 -2.43 9.56 -28.96
C ASN A 84 -3.61 9.42 -29.94
N VAL A 85 -4.78 9.96 -29.54
CA VAL A 85 -5.99 9.92 -30.36
C VAL A 85 -5.77 10.72 -31.62
N SER A 86 -5.90 10.05 -32.77
CA SER A 86 -5.74 10.67 -34.09
C SER A 86 -6.78 10.15 -35.08
N GLY A 87 -7.06 10.95 -36.10
CA GLY A 87 -8.04 10.63 -37.14
C GLY A 87 -9.39 11.34 -36.96
N SER A 88 -10.16 11.42 -38.05
CA SER A 88 -11.47 12.10 -38.10
C SER A 88 -12.62 11.31 -37.48
N LEU A 89 -12.36 10.07 -37.04
CA LEU A 89 -13.37 9.18 -36.47
C LEU A 89 -13.49 9.27 -34.94
N ALA A 90 -12.59 10.00 -34.26
CA ALA A 90 -12.55 10.02 -32.79
C ALA A 90 -13.88 10.49 -32.16
N ASP A 91 -14.57 11.45 -32.78
CA ASP A 91 -15.86 11.95 -32.30
C ASP A 91 -17.01 10.94 -32.43
N TYR A 92 -16.85 9.94 -33.30
CA TYR A 92 -17.91 8.98 -33.67
C TYR A 92 -17.67 7.59 -33.10
N ILE A 93 -16.51 7.35 -32.48
CA ILE A 93 -16.20 6.08 -31.84
C ILE A 93 -16.52 6.16 -30.37
N ARG A 94 -17.35 5.23 -29.92
CA ARG A 94 -17.72 5.02 -28.53
C ARG A 94 -16.93 3.87 -27.95
N ILE A 95 -16.37 4.08 -26.78
CA ILE A 95 -15.65 3.06 -26.01
C ILE A 95 -16.56 2.59 -24.88
N GLU A 96 -16.73 1.26 -24.81
CA GLU A 96 -17.53 0.56 -23.81
C GLU A 96 -16.65 -0.52 -23.16
N PRO A 97 -15.99 -0.22 -22.03
CA PRO A 97 -15.31 -1.26 -21.25
C PRO A 97 -16.33 -2.15 -20.56
N GLU A 98 -16.13 -3.46 -20.68
CA GLU A 98 -16.89 -4.50 -20.02
C GLU A 98 -15.98 -5.25 -19.02
N VAL A 99 -16.49 -5.44 -17.81
CA VAL A 99 -15.87 -6.26 -16.77
C VAL A 99 -16.92 -7.25 -16.29
N ASP A 100 -16.54 -8.53 -16.18
CA ASP A 100 -17.46 -9.61 -15.77
C ASP A 100 -18.75 -9.68 -16.63
N GLY A 101 -18.65 -9.31 -17.91
CA GLY A 101 -19.76 -9.31 -18.87
C GLY A 101 -20.74 -8.13 -18.75
N ALA A 102 -20.44 -7.11 -17.94
CA ALA A 102 -21.25 -5.91 -17.80
C ALA A 102 -20.49 -4.66 -18.27
N THR A 103 -21.14 -3.83 -19.09
CA THR A 103 -20.62 -2.52 -19.48
C THR A 103 -20.54 -1.61 -18.27
N VAL A 104 -19.33 -1.11 -17.97
CA VAL A 104 -19.10 -0.23 -16.82
C VAL A 104 -19.58 1.19 -17.13
N TRP A 105 -19.18 1.72 -18.28
CA TRP A 105 -19.58 3.03 -18.79
C TRP A 105 -19.48 3.06 -20.31
N SER A 106 -19.94 4.16 -20.92
CA SER A 106 -19.92 4.38 -22.37
C SER A 106 -19.59 5.85 -22.64
N SER A 107 -18.51 6.14 -23.37
CA SER A 107 -18.10 7.52 -23.70
C SER A 107 -17.43 7.58 -25.08
N THR A 108 -17.43 8.74 -25.72
CA THR A 108 -16.74 8.90 -27.01
C THR A 108 -15.23 9.00 -26.81
N LEU A 109 -14.46 8.65 -27.84
CA LEU A 109 -13.00 8.73 -27.76
C LEU A 109 -12.51 10.16 -27.54
N THR A 110 -13.19 11.15 -28.13
CA THR A 110 -12.92 12.58 -27.92
C THR A 110 -13.20 13.02 -26.49
N GLU A 111 -14.28 12.56 -25.86
CA GLU A 111 -14.56 12.85 -24.45
C GLU A 111 -13.45 12.30 -23.55
N LEU A 112 -13.00 11.06 -23.80
CA LEU A 112 -11.90 10.44 -23.05
C LEU A 112 -10.56 11.15 -23.26
N ALA A 113 -10.28 11.63 -24.47
CA ALA A 113 -9.05 12.36 -24.80
C ALA A 113 -9.03 13.77 -24.19
N ASN A 114 -10.19 14.38 -23.99
CA ASN A 114 -10.34 15.73 -23.43
C ASN A 114 -10.46 15.75 -21.90
N LEU A 115 -10.31 14.60 -21.23
CA LEU A 115 -10.20 14.56 -19.78
C LEU A 115 -9.02 15.45 -19.32
N PRO A 116 -9.15 16.20 -18.21
CA PRO A 116 -8.07 17.06 -17.73
C PRO A 116 -6.78 16.26 -17.60
N SER A 117 -5.64 16.79 -18.09
CA SER A 117 -4.37 16.06 -18.14
C SER A 117 -4.08 15.27 -16.87
N GLY A 118 -3.96 13.94 -17.00
CA GLY A 118 -3.72 13.01 -15.89
C GLY A 118 -4.97 12.39 -15.27
N SER A 119 -6.17 12.87 -15.60
CA SER A 119 -7.44 12.26 -15.16
C SER A 119 -7.71 10.99 -15.93
N LYS A 120 -8.21 9.96 -15.24
CA LYS A 120 -8.54 8.65 -15.80
C LYS A 120 -9.95 8.25 -15.37
N THR A 121 -10.65 7.47 -16.19
CA THR A 121 -11.96 6.93 -15.83
C THR A 121 -11.79 5.54 -15.24
N VAL A 122 -12.18 5.37 -13.98
CA VAL A 122 -12.11 4.08 -13.27
C VAL A 122 -13.01 3.06 -13.97
N ILE A 123 -12.47 1.87 -14.24
CA ILE A 123 -13.23 0.74 -14.80
C ILE A 123 -13.62 -0.25 -13.69
N GLY A 124 -12.72 -0.50 -12.75
CA GLY A 124 -12.98 -1.46 -11.68
C GLY A 124 -11.87 -1.55 -10.66
N SER A 125 -12.00 -2.52 -9.75
CA SER A 125 -11.02 -2.84 -8.72
C SER A 125 -10.60 -4.32 -8.77
N ILE A 126 -9.38 -4.60 -8.33
CA ILE A 126 -8.78 -5.94 -8.35
C ILE A 126 -8.04 -6.22 -7.04
N VAL A 127 -8.27 -7.38 -6.42
CA VAL A 127 -7.64 -7.72 -5.13
C VAL A 127 -6.21 -8.25 -5.35
N PRO A 128 -5.35 -8.30 -4.30
CA PRO A 128 -3.99 -8.82 -4.42
C PRO A 128 -3.93 -10.24 -4.98
N GLY A 129 -3.06 -10.47 -5.97
CA GLY A 129 -2.84 -11.76 -6.61
C GLY A 129 -3.93 -12.20 -7.59
N GLU A 130 -4.95 -11.37 -7.82
CA GLU A 130 -6.01 -11.64 -8.79
C GLU A 130 -5.61 -11.16 -10.20
N SER A 131 -6.13 -11.86 -11.22
CA SER A 131 -6.13 -11.44 -12.61
C SER A 131 -7.57 -11.29 -13.09
N LYS A 132 -7.84 -10.24 -13.86
CA LYS A 132 -9.16 -9.91 -14.39
C LYS A 132 -9.09 -9.58 -15.87
N ASP A 133 -9.98 -10.20 -16.63
CA ASP A 133 -10.13 -9.92 -18.05
C ASP A 133 -11.10 -8.75 -18.26
N VAL A 134 -10.63 -7.76 -19.01
CA VAL A 134 -11.37 -6.54 -19.37
C VAL A 134 -11.55 -6.54 -20.86
N LYS A 135 -12.81 -6.44 -21.30
CA LYS A 135 -13.15 -6.38 -22.71
C LYS A 135 -13.38 -4.92 -23.09
N LEU A 136 -12.58 -4.40 -24.01
CA LEU A 136 -12.76 -3.06 -24.56
C LEU A 136 -13.49 -3.16 -25.89
N VAL A 137 -14.68 -2.59 -25.97
CA VAL A 137 -15.48 -2.55 -27.19
C VAL A 137 -15.45 -1.14 -27.76
N ALA A 138 -14.94 -0.99 -28.98
CA ALA A 138 -14.99 0.24 -29.75
C ALA A 138 -16.10 0.12 -30.80
N ILE A 139 -17.11 0.99 -30.73
CA ILE A 139 -18.29 0.95 -31.59
C ILE A 139 -18.33 2.24 -32.42
N LEU A 140 -18.43 2.12 -33.74
CA LEU A 140 -18.60 3.26 -34.63
C LEU A 140 -20.08 3.63 -34.75
N ASP A 141 -20.43 4.91 -34.55
CA ASP A 141 -21.83 5.35 -34.64
C ASP A 141 -22.43 5.03 -36.02
N LYS A 142 -23.53 4.27 -36.02
CA LYS A 142 -24.27 3.90 -37.23
C LYS A 142 -24.82 5.08 -38.03
N ASN A 143 -24.98 6.25 -37.40
CA ASN A 143 -25.57 7.43 -38.04
C ASN A 143 -24.52 8.31 -38.75
N MET A 144 -23.24 7.95 -38.71
CA MET A 144 -22.22 8.72 -39.41
C MET A 144 -22.31 8.53 -40.93
N THR A 145 -21.99 9.58 -41.68
CA THR A 145 -21.86 9.48 -43.13
C THR A 145 -20.72 8.51 -43.48
N ASN A 146 -20.94 7.66 -44.48
CA ASN A 146 -19.96 6.67 -44.94
C ASN A 146 -18.61 7.35 -45.27
N ASN A 147 -17.61 7.13 -44.43
CA ASN A 147 -16.26 7.68 -44.55
C ASN A 147 -15.27 6.55 -44.86
N GLN A 148 -15.42 5.96 -46.04
CA GLN A 148 -14.50 4.92 -46.51
C GLN A 148 -13.06 5.43 -46.54
N GLY A 149 -12.14 4.64 -46.01
CA GLY A 149 -10.72 4.99 -45.92
C GLY A 149 -10.32 5.82 -44.70
N ALA A 150 -11.25 6.15 -43.81
CA ALA A 150 -10.89 6.76 -42.53
C ALA A 150 -10.21 5.75 -41.61
N THR A 151 -9.18 6.21 -40.90
CA THR A 151 -8.41 5.42 -39.95
C THR A 151 -8.52 6.03 -38.56
N VAL A 152 -8.38 5.17 -37.55
CA VAL A 152 -8.32 5.60 -36.17
C VAL A 152 -7.26 4.78 -35.44
N SER A 153 -6.46 5.48 -34.65
CA SER A 153 -5.44 4.87 -33.80
C SER A 153 -5.43 5.62 -32.48
N PHE A 154 -5.43 4.86 -31.39
CA PHE A 154 -5.33 5.38 -30.04
C PHE A 154 -4.76 4.31 -29.11
N ASP A 155 -4.16 4.78 -28.03
CA ASP A 155 -3.59 3.94 -26.98
C ASP A 155 -4.23 4.26 -25.63
N PHE A 156 -4.23 3.31 -24.70
CA PHE A 156 -4.72 3.53 -23.35
C PHE A 156 -3.56 3.70 -22.38
N VAL A 157 -3.56 4.84 -21.70
CA VAL A 157 -2.73 5.00 -20.51
C VAL A 157 -3.52 4.46 -19.34
N THR A 158 -3.05 3.32 -18.85
CA THR A 158 -3.51 2.75 -17.59
C THR A 158 -2.69 3.34 -16.46
N GLY A 159 -3.28 3.50 -15.29
CA GLY A 159 -2.43 3.51 -14.10
C GLY A 159 -3.21 3.39 -12.82
N ASP A 160 -2.43 3.35 -11.76
CA ASP A 160 -2.90 3.08 -10.43
C ASP A 160 -3.55 4.35 -9.89
N GLU A 161 -4.88 4.31 -9.74
CA GLU A 161 -5.57 5.20 -8.83
C GLU A 161 -5.39 4.55 -7.46
N GLU A 162 -4.46 5.06 -6.65
CA GLU A 162 -4.30 4.61 -5.27
C GLU A 162 -5.69 4.67 -4.63
N ALA A 163 -6.23 3.51 -4.27
CA ALA A 163 -7.46 3.47 -3.51
C ALA A 163 -7.19 4.22 -2.21
N GLU A 164 -7.72 5.44 -2.07
CA GLU A 164 -7.74 6.10 -0.78
C GLU A 164 -8.29 5.06 0.20
N PRO A 165 -7.55 4.73 1.27
CA PRO A 165 -7.96 3.69 2.18
C PRO A 165 -9.34 4.06 2.67
N THR A 166 -10.34 3.26 2.28
CA THR A 166 -11.71 3.49 2.71
C THR A 166 -11.65 3.58 4.23
N PRO A 167 -12.00 4.73 4.84
CA PRO A 167 -11.82 4.92 6.26
C PRO A 167 -12.49 3.74 6.94
N THR A 168 -11.70 2.96 7.67
CA THR A 168 -12.19 1.78 8.34
C THR A 168 -13.38 2.26 9.15
N PRO A 169 -14.60 1.72 8.93
CA PRO A 169 -15.76 2.21 9.66
C PRO A 169 -15.39 2.17 11.14
N PRO A 170 -15.66 3.25 11.89
CA PRO A 170 -15.25 3.33 13.29
C PRO A 170 -15.68 2.05 13.97
N LEU A 171 -14.71 1.32 14.53
CA LEU A 171 -14.95 0.11 15.31
C LEU A 171 -16.09 0.43 16.26
N SER A 172 -17.29 -0.06 15.93
CA SER A 172 -18.45 0.07 16.79
C SER A 172 -18.09 -0.75 18.02
N GLY A 173 -17.66 -0.04 19.07
CA GLY A 173 -17.35 -0.60 20.35
C GLY A 173 -18.60 -1.31 20.86
N VAL A 174 -18.61 -2.64 20.70
CA VAL A 174 -19.54 -3.51 21.39
C VAL A 174 -19.17 -3.42 22.86
N GLY A 175 -19.86 -2.54 23.58
CA GLY A 175 -19.92 -2.60 25.03
C GLY A 175 -20.48 -3.97 25.45
N PRO A 176 -19.91 -4.63 26.46
CA PRO A 176 -20.42 -5.90 26.92
C PRO A 176 -21.71 -5.65 27.72
N GLY A 177 -22.87 -5.87 27.10
CA GLY A 177 -24.13 -5.94 27.84
C GLY A 177 -25.36 -5.61 27.00
N GLY A 178 -26.11 -6.64 26.61
CA GLY A 178 -27.47 -6.46 26.09
C GLY A 178 -27.87 -7.53 25.10
N VAL A 179 -28.45 -8.62 25.59
CA VAL A 179 -29.17 -9.61 24.78
C VAL A 179 -30.39 -8.91 24.17
N GLY A 180 -30.37 -8.74 22.85
CA GLY A 180 -31.48 -8.19 22.08
C GLY A 180 -31.44 -8.73 20.66
N THR A 181 -32.25 -9.75 20.40
CA THR A 181 -32.44 -10.36 19.08
C THR A 181 -33.20 -9.40 18.16
N THR A 182 -32.51 -8.72 17.25
CA THR A 182 -33.16 -8.19 16.04
C THR A 182 -32.21 -8.20 14.85
N SER A 183 -32.67 -8.94 13.83
CA SER A 183 -32.20 -9.01 12.45
C SER A 183 -31.73 -7.68 11.87
N LEU A 184 -30.47 -7.63 11.42
CA LEU A 184 -29.97 -6.66 10.45
C LEU A 184 -28.99 -7.35 9.50
N GLY A 185 -29.54 -8.14 8.59
CA GLY A 185 -28.92 -8.42 7.31
C GLY A 185 -29.36 -7.37 6.30
N THR A 186 -28.43 -6.92 5.45
CA THR A 186 -28.72 -6.27 4.16
C THR A 186 -28.99 -4.76 4.18
N VAL A 187 -27.96 -3.92 4.37
CA VAL A 187 -27.87 -2.61 3.68
C VAL A 187 -26.39 -2.25 3.54
N PHE A 188 -25.82 -2.35 2.34
CA PHE A 188 -24.86 -1.42 1.71
C PHE A 188 -24.42 -2.01 0.36
N ALA A 189 -25.40 -2.15 -0.53
CA ALA A 189 -25.18 -2.40 -1.96
C ALA A 189 -26.18 -1.52 -2.72
N SER A 190 -25.95 -0.21 -2.74
CA SER A 190 -26.76 0.71 -3.55
C SER A 190 -26.18 2.13 -3.55
N ALA A 191 -25.24 2.38 -4.47
CA ALA A 191 -24.99 3.71 -5.03
C ALA A 191 -24.26 3.60 -6.39
N PHE A 192 -24.75 2.74 -7.29
CA PHE A 192 -24.52 2.89 -8.71
C PHE A 192 -25.89 2.75 -9.37
N LEU A 193 -26.53 3.88 -9.64
CA LEU A 193 -27.84 3.92 -10.28
C LEU A 193 -27.67 3.54 -11.75
N ALA A 194 -27.73 2.23 -12.01
CA ALA A 194 -27.94 1.70 -13.34
C ALA A 194 -29.32 2.17 -13.83
N ARG A 195 -29.31 3.05 -14.83
CA ARG A 195 -30.46 3.47 -15.60
C ARG A 195 -30.99 2.25 -16.36
N THR A 196 -32.07 1.63 -15.87
CA THR A 196 -32.73 0.51 -16.54
C THR A 196 -33.38 0.98 -17.84
N VAL A 197 -32.83 0.54 -18.98
CA VAL A 197 -33.47 0.65 -20.29
C VAL A 197 -34.36 -0.59 -20.50
N PRO A 198 -35.61 -0.45 -21.01
CA PRO A 198 -36.50 -1.59 -21.22
C PRO A 198 -36.00 -2.50 -22.35
N ARG A 199 -36.02 -3.80 -22.04
CA ARG A 199 -35.71 -4.96 -22.87
C ARG A 199 -36.67 -5.04 -24.06
N ALA A 200 -36.16 -4.87 -25.28
CA ALA A 200 -36.89 -5.17 -26.51
C ALA A 200 -36.72 -6.64 -26.91
N ILE A 201 -37.76 -7.15 -27.55
CA ILE A 201 -38.10 -8.55 -27.80
C ILE A 201 -37.17 -9.17 -28.86
N VAL A 202 -36.77 -10.41 -28.57
CA VAL A 202 -36.05 -11.35 -29.42
C VAL A 202 -36.83 -11.63 -30.71
N SER A 203 -36.18 -11.47 -31.87
CA SER A 203 -36.63 -12.07 -33.13
C SER A 203 -35.47 -12.87 -33.73
N ALA A 204 -35.79 -14.10 -34.13
CA ALA A 204 -34.87 -15.16 -34.52
C ALA A 204 -34.56 -15.20 -36.04
N LEU A 205 -33.57 -16.04 -36.36
CA LEU A 205 -33.11 -16.61 -37.66
C LEU A 205 -32.00 -15.86 -38.44
N PRO A 206 -31.21 -16.56 -39.28
CA PRO A 206 -30.74 -17.96 -39.24
C PRO A 206 -29.21 -18.10 -39.38
N SER A 207 -28.73 -19.31 -39.07
CA SER A 207 -27.36 -19.79 -39.24
C SER A 207 -26.82 -19.65 -40.67
N GLU A 208 -25.60 -19.16 -40.79
CA GLU A 208 -24.78 -19.32 -41.99
C GLU A 208 -23.39 -19.82 -41.59
N SER A 209 -23.03 -20.96 -42.18
CA SER A 209 -21.76 -21.67 -42.03
C SER A 209 -20.68 -21.02 -42.90
N VAL A 210 -19.52 -20.70 -42.34
CA VAL A 210 -18.31 -20.45 -43.13
C VAL A 210 -17.11 -21.18 -42.53
N GLU A 211 -16.47 -21.91 -43.44
CA GLU A 211 -15.30 -22.77 -43.32
C GLU A 211 -13.98 -22.02 -43.04
N SER A 212 -13.10 -22.77 -42.36
CA SER A 212 -11.65 -22.92 -42.59
C SER A 212 -10.66 -21.84 -42.12
N SER A 213 -9.76 -22.32 -41.24
CA SER A 213 -8.48 -21.75 -40.81
C SER A 213 -7.51 -21.42 -41.96
N PRO A 214 -6.45 -20.65 -41.67
CA PRO A 214 -5.20 -21.36 -41.40
C PRO A 214 -4.41 -20.87 -40.18
N THR A 215 -3.75 -21.85 -39.59
CA THR A 215 -2.71 -21.83 -38.56
C THR A 215 -1.50 -21.00 -38.98
N GLY A 216 -0.97 -20.16 -38.08
CA GLY A 216 0.42 -19.72 -38.15
C GLY A 216 0.71 -18.31 -37.65
N ALA A 217 1.15 -18.21 -36.39
CA ALA A 217 2.35 -17.47 -35.96
C ALA A 217 2.33 -17.33 -34.43
N LEU A 218 3.38 -17.84 -33.79
CA LEU A 218 3.63 -17.69 -32.36
C LEU A 218 3.72 -16.20 -32.01
N GLY A 219 2.83 -15.77 -31.11
CA GLY A 219 2.69 -14.40 -30.67
C GLY A 219 3.88 -13.94 -29.85
N ASN A 220 4.44 -12.80 -30.23
CA ASN A 220 5.24 -11.99 -29.33
C ASN A 220 4.26 -11.13 -28.53
N GLU A 221 4.09 -11.43 -27.24
CA GLU A 221 3.27 -10.66 -26.32
C GLU A 221 3.87 -9.26 -26.15
N GLY A 222 3.13 -8.22 -26.56
CA GLY A 222 3.48 -6.83 -26.27
C GLY A 222 3.27 -6.55 -24.79
N GLN A 223 4.34 -6.61 -23.98
CA GLN A 223 4.30 -6.03 -22.64
C GLN A 223 4.39 -4.52 -22.74
N VAL A 224 3.26 -3.83 -22.53
CA VAL A 224 3.29 -2.39 -22.23
C VAL A 224 3.75 -2.28 -20.78
N LYS A 225 5.05 -2.03 -20.62
CA LYS A 225 5.64 -1.75 -19.33
C LYS A 225 5.08 -0.41 -18.86
N GLY A 226 4.12 -0.44 -17.93
CA GLY A 226 3.58 0.75 -17.29
C GLY A 226 4.75 1.65 -16.87
N THR A 227 4.71 2.90 -17.28
CA THR A 227 5.77 3.88 -17.01
C THR A 227 6.02 3.89 -15.51
N GLU A 228 7.20 3.43 -15.08
CA GLU A 228 7.71 3.54 -13.70
C GLU A 228 8.00 5.03 -13.40
N GLU A 229 7.05 5.93 -13.64
CA GLU A 229 7.21 7.35 -13.36
C GLU A 229 6.79 7.63 -11.92
N GLY A 230 7.80 7.54 -11.06
CA GLY A 230 7.68 7.84 -9.65
C GLY A 230 8.13 6.65 -8.83
N SER A 231 9.45 6.56 -8.62
CA SER A 231 9.97 5.91 -7.42
C SER A 231 9.33 6.62 -6.22
N THR A 232 8.17 6.13 -5.79
CA THR A 232 7.59 6.43 -4.48
C THR A 232 8.58 5.85 -3.51
N LYS A 233 9.55 6.70 -3.17
CA LYS A 233 10.62 6.45 -2.22
C LYS A 233 9.94 5.89 -0.99
N ASN A 234 9.98 4.56 -0.88
CA ASN A 234 9.25 3.77 0.09
C ASN A 234 9.63 4.34 1.46
N ARG A 235 8.81 5.27 1.96
CA ARG A 235 8.94 5.84 3.29
C ARG A 235 8.44 4.71 4.16
N SER A 236 9.31 3.72 4.36
CA SER A 236 9.12 2.74 5.42
C SER A 236 8.68 3.56 6.62
N ALA A 237 7.55 3.19 7.21
CA ALA A 237 7.06 3.79 8.44
C ALA A 237 8.15 3.54 9.49
N ARG A 238 9.17 4.41 9.48
CA ARG A 238 10.34 4.33 10.33
C ARG A 238 9.77 4.48 11.72
N SER A 239 9.91 3.43 12.51
CA SER A 239 9.35 3.27 13.86
C SER A 239 9.84 4.37 14.81
N TRP A 240 9.37 5.59 14.61
CA TRP A 240 9.65 6.78 15.42
C TRP A 240 9.27 6.56 16.89
N TRP A 241 8.30 5.68 17.14
CA TRP A 241 7.94 5.24 18.49
C TRP A 241 9.08 4.53 19.23
N VAL A 242 10.00 3.85 18.52
CA VAL A 242 11.20 3.22 19.14
C VAL A 242 12.13 4.29 19.72
N LEU A 243 12.17 5.49 19.12
CA LEU A 243 12.96 6.63 19.63
C LEU A 243 12.39 7.20 20.93
N ILE A 244 11.11 6.94 21.26
CA ILE A 244 10.47 7.43 22.48
C ILE A 244 10.60 6.41 23.61
N ILE A 245 10.51 5.11 23.29
CA ILE A 245 10.50 4.06 24.33
C ILE A 245 11.91 3.78 24.90
N LEU A 246 12.95 3.79 24.07
CA LEU A 246 14.32 3.57 24.56
C LEU A 246 14.78 4.57 25.64
N PRO A 247 14.63 5.91 25.45
CA PRO A 247 15.06 6.88 26.46
C PRO A 247 14.16 6.89 27.70
N THR A 248 12.87 6.53 27.59
CA THR A 248 12.01 6.40 28.76
C THR A 248 12.37 5.20 29.64
N ILE A 249 12.76 4.06 29.03
CA ILE A 249 13.28 2.91 29.76
C ILE A 249 14.62 3.25 30.43
N SER A 250 15.53 3.92 29.72
CA SER A 250 16.83 4.34 30.29
C SER A 250 16.64 5.33 31.45
N LEU A 251 15.74 6.32 31.32
CA LEU A 251 15.37 7.23 32.40
C LEU A 251 14.83 6.47 33.63
N ALA A 252 13.88 5.54 33.42
CA ALA A 252 13.29 4.76 34.52
C ALA A 252 14.34 3.90 35.23
N ALA A 253 15.23 3.25 34.47
CA ALA A 253 16.34 2.48 35.02
C ALA A 253 17.32 3.36 35.81
N GLY A 254 17.66 4.55 35.30
CA GLY A 254 18.51 5.51 35.99
C GLY A 254 17.90 6.05 37.29
N VAL A 255 16.60 6.34 37.31
CA VAL A 255 15.87 6.77 38.51
C VAL A 255 15.84 5.66 39.55
N ALA A 256 15.51 4.42 39.16
CA ALA A 256 15.49 3.28 40.06
C ALA A 256 16.89 2.99 40.66
N PHE A 257 17.93 3.10 39.84
CA PHE A 257 19.31 2.93 40.28
C PHE A 257 19.76 4.03 41.25
N ALA A 258 19.45 5.31 40.95
CA ALA A 258 19.77 6.43 41.83
C ALA A 258 19.05 6.33 43.19
N ALA A 259 17.79 5.88 43.19
CA ALA A 259 17.03 5.58 44.40
C ALA A 259 17.69 4.47 45.23
N SER A 260 18.23 3.42 44.59
CA SER A 260 18.93 2.32 45.28
C SER A 260 20.23 2.76 45.96
N LEU A 261 20.90 3.77 45.41
CA LEU A 261 22.14 4.33 45.96
C LEU A 261 21.90 5.39 47.04
N ASN A 262 20.64 5.75 47.31
CA ASN A 262 20.25 6.85 48.21
C ASN A 262 20.98 8.16 47.87
N ARG A 263 21.25 8.40 46.57
CA ARG A 263 21.95 9.59 46.07
C ARG A 263 20.98 10.45 45.28
N ASN A 264 20.42 11.47 45.94
CA ASN A 264 19.55 12.48 45.31
C ASN A 264 20.23 13.28 44.19
N VAL A 265 21.56 13.23 44.09
CA VAL A 265 22.35 14.01 43.12
C VAL A 265 22.35 13.41 41.71
N LEU A 266 22.06 12.11 41.54
CA LEU A 266 22.18 11.45 40.22
C LEU A 266 20.93 11.63 39.33
N VAL A 267 19.75 11.82 39.93
CA VAL A 267 18.46 11.88 39.23
C VAL A 267 18.36 13.05 38.25
N PRO A 268 18.78 14.29 38.59
CA PRO A 268 18.69 15.42 37.67
C PRO A 268 19.59 15.28 36.45
N SER A 269 20.76 14.65 36.61
CA SER A 269 21.76 14.49 35.54
C SER A 269 21.29 13.53 34.46
N VAL A 270 20.68 12.40 34.86
CA VAL A 270 20.15 11.40 33.92
C VAL A 270 18.90 11.95 33.21
N ALA A 271 18.03 12.68 33.93
CA ALA A 271 16.86 13.33 33.34
C ALA A 271 17.24 14.41 32.32
N GLY A 272 18.27 15.21 32.60
CA GLY A 272 18.78 16.21 31.67
C GLY A 272 19.37 15.59 30.39
N ALA A 273 20.17 14.53 30.53
CA ALA A 273 20.79 13.86 29.38
C ALA A 273 19.74 13.21 28.46
N SER A 274 18.75 12.54 29.02
CA SER A 274 17.67 11.89 28.25
C SER A 274 16.73 12.92 27.59
N ALA A 275 16.43 14.05 28.24
CA ALA A 275 15.64 15.13 27.63
C ALA A 275 16.34 15.75 26.40
N VAL A 276 17.66 15.96 26.46
CA VAL A 276 18.45 16.50 25.32
C VAL A 276 18.49 15.52 24.15
N VAL A 277 18.56 14.21 24.43
CA VAL A 277 18.52 13.17 23.39
C VAL A 277 17.15 13.11 22.72
N ILE A 278 16.06 13.21 23.48
CA ILE A 278 14.69 13.23 22.95
C ILE A 278 14.47 14.47 22.08
N ASP A 279 14.83 15.66 22.56
CA ASP A 279 14.70 16.91 21.81
C ASP A 279 15.44 16.83 20.47
N ARG A 280 16.71 16.39 20.47
CA ARG A 280 17.48 16.25 19.22
C ARG A 280 17.02 15.12 18.31
N ALA A 281 16.46 14.03 18.83
CA ALA A 281 15.92 12.94 18.02
C ALA A 281 14.61 13.31 17.31
N ILE A 282 13.81 14.20 17.91
CA ILE A 282 12.57 14.70 17.31
C ILE A 282 12.87 15.68 16.17
N TYR A 283 13.89 16.53 16.31
CA TYR A 283 14.18 17.60 15.35
C TYR A 283 15.27 17.29 14.31
N GLY A 284 16.04 16.19 14.47
CA GLY A 284 17.18 15.88 13.62
C GLY A 284 17.10 14.50 12.96
N ASN A 285 17.25 14.45 11.63
CA ASN A 285 17.35 13.22 10.82
C ASN A 285 18.71 12.50 11.01
N PHE A 286 19.26 12.51 12.23
CA PHE A 286 20.65 12.19 12.53
C PHE A 286 20.72 10.98 13.47
N TYR A 287 21.14 9.83 12.95
CA TYR A 287 21.30 8.58 13.70
C TYR A 287 22.57 8.54 14.57
N TRP A 288 23.58 9.35 14.23
CA TRP A 288 24.89 9.36 14.90
C TRP A 288 24.86 9.75 16.39
N PRO A 289 24.07 10.76 16.84
CA PRO A 289 24.01 11.16 18.25
C PRO A 289 23.39 10.09 19.15
N ILE A 290 22.51 9.24 18.62
CA ILE A 290 21.87 8.14 19.36
C ILE A 290 22.91 7.09 19.72
N TRP A 291 23.76 6.69 18.76
CA TRP A 291 24.85 5.75 19.03
C TRP A 291 25.88 6.32 20.01
N VAL A 292 26.14 7.63 19.96
CA VAL A 292 27.00 8.31 20.94
C VAL A 292 26.36 8.29 22.33
N ALA A 293 25.07 8.58 22.46
CA ALA A 293 24.35 8.54 23.73
C ALA A 293 24.32 7.13 24.34
N VAL A 294 24.00 6.12 23.53
CA VAL A 294 24.06 4.70 23.94
C VAL A 294 25.49 4.31 24.35
N GLY A 295 26.50 4.76 23.61
CA GLY A 295 27.91 4.53 23.95
C GLY A 295 28.30 5.14 25.29
N ILE A 296 27.86 6.37 25.58
CA ILE A 296 28.11 7.06 26.86
C ILE A 296 27.42 6.30 28.01
N GLU A 297 26.16 5.90 27.86
CA GLU A 297 25.43 5.10 28.85
C GLU A 297 26.14 3.77 29.13
N LEU A 298 26.63 3.09 28.08
CA LEU A 298 27.36 1.83 28.21
C LEU A 298 28.70 2.01 28.95
N ILE A 299 29.43 3.10 28.65
CA ILE A 299 30.69 3.43 29.33
C ILE A 299 30.44 3.72 30.82
N ILE A 300 29.40 4.48 31.16
CA ILE A 300 29.01 4.75 32.54
C ILE A 300 28.68 3.44 33.27
N PHE A 301 27.93 2.55 32.62
CA PHE A 301 27.58 1.25 33.18
C PHE A 301 28.81 0.36 33.41
N ILE A 302 29.71 0.27 32.44
CA ILE A 302 30.99 -0.47 32.56
C ILE A 302 31.85 0.12 33.68
N TYR A 303 31.92 1.44 33.81
CA TYR A 303 32.68 2.09 34.88
C TYR A 303 32.13 1.76 36.27
N ILE A 304 30.79 1.74 36.42
CA ILE A 304 30.13 1.34 37.67
C ILE A 304 30.47 -0.12 38.01
N LEU A 305 30.40 -1.03 37.03
CA LEU A 305 30.77 -2.44 37.21
C LEU A 305 32.25 -2.60 37.59
N TYR A 306 33.15 -1.91 36.88
CA TYR A 306 34.57 -1.94 37.17
C TYR A 306 34.86 -1.52 38.61
N ARG A 307 34.27 -0.39 39.04
CA ARG A 307 34.46 0.10 40.41
C ARG A 307 33.91 -0.89 41.45
N TYR A 308 32.77 -1.52 41.16
CA TYR A 308 32.19 -2.56 42.00
C TYR A 308 33.12 -3.77 42.15
N PHE A 309 33.73 -4.26 41.06
CA PHE A 309 34.69 -5.37 41.13
C PHE A 309 35.97 -5.00 41.86
N LYS A 310 36.47 -3.78 41.65
CA LYS A 310 37.64 -3.28 42.37
C LYS A 310 37.39 -3.21 43.88
N ASP A 311 36.23 -2.71 44.29
CA ASP A 311 35.84 -2.65 45.71
C ASP A 311 35.71 -4.06 46.33
N LEU A 312 35.36 -5.08 45.54
CA LEU A 312 35.33 -6.49 45.99
C LEU A 312 36.73 -7.09 46.17
N GLU A 313 37.68 -6.73 45.31
CA GLU A 313 39.06 -7.23 45.37
C GLU A 313 39.85 -6.63 46.53
N GLU A 314 39.54 -5.39 46.91
CA GLU A 314 40.17 -4.66 47.99
C GLU A 314 39.59 -4.96 49.39
N ASP A 315 38.48 -5.72 49.51
CA ASP A 315 37.93 -6.09 50.82
C ASP A 315 38.72 -7.27 51.45
N PRO A 316 39.58 -7.02 52.46
CA PRO A 316 40.45 -8.04 53.03
C PRO A 316 39.67 -9.17 53.73
N LYS A 317 38.39 -8.95 54.03
CA LYS A 317 37.52 -9.97 54.64
C LYS A 317 36.98 -11.01 53.66
N ALA A 318 37.12 -10.79 52.35
CA ALA A 318 36.73 -11.78 51.34
C ALA A 318 37.77 -12.89 51.15
N LYS A 319 39.00 -12.71 51.69
CA LYS A 319 40.11 -13.68 51.58
C LYS A 319 40.33 -14.55 52.83
N SER A 320 39.50 -14.39 53.87
CA SER A 320 39.49 -15.25 55.06
C SER A 320 38.27 -16.17 55.07
#